data_AF-A0A938IT36-F1
#
_entry.id   AF-A0A938IT36-F1
#
_cell.length_a   1.000
_cell.length_b   1.000
_cell.length_c   1.000
_cell.angle_alpha   90.00
_cell.angle_beta   90.00
_cell.angle_gamma   90.00
#
_symmetry.space_group_name_H-M   'P 1'
#
loop_
_entity.id
_entity.type
_entity.pdbx_description
1 polymer ?
#
loop_
_entity_poly.entity_id
_entity_poly.type
_entity_poly.pdbx_seq_one_letter_code
_entity_poly.pdbx_strand_id
1 'polypeptide(L)' 'VRDYAKPGDLVVARGTLKQGSFEKDGEKVYTVDLNCDDFSILASAKPDTSETDEADTAPETQKQTAKRK' A
#
# COMPACT_ATOMS: atom_id res chain seq x y z
N VAL A 1 15.80 -1.49 -1.45
CA VAL A 1 14.66 -1.38 -0.51
C VAL A 1 13.50 -2.28 -0.92
N ARG A 2 12.97 -2.13 -2.14
CA ARG A 2 11.77 -2.86 -2.63
C ARG A 2 11.84 -4.39 -2.49
N ASP A 3 13.02 -4.98 -2.68
CA ASP A 3 13.17 -6.44 -2.63
C ASP A 3 13.38 -7.00 -1.21
N TYR A 4 13.49 -6.12 -0.20
CA TYR A 4 13.88 -6.50 1.17
C TYR A 4 12.89 -6.04 2.24
N ALA A 5 12.34 -4.84 2.09
CA ALA A 5 11.34 -4.31 3.01
C ALA A 5 9.96 -4.85 2.63
N LYS A 6 9.24 -5.36 3.63
CA LYS A 6 7.84 -5.80 3.48
C LYS A 6 6.93 -4.93 4.36
N PRO A 7 5.62 -4.89 4.05
CA PRO A 7 4.66 -4.24 4.93
C PRO A 7 4.80 -4.72 6.38
N GLY A 8 4.77 -3.78 7.32
CA GLY A 8 4.89 -4.04 8.76
C GLY A 8 6.33 -4.09 9.31
N ASP A 9 7.37 -4.04 8.48
CA ASP A 9 8.74 -3.98 8.97
C ASP A 9 8.99 -2.68 9.74
N LEU A 10 9.70 -2.77 10.87
CA LEU A 10 10.22 -1.60 11.56
C LEU A 10 11.49 -1.14 10.83
N VAL A 11 11.49 0.12 10.40
CA VAL A 11 12.59 0.70 9.63
C VAL A 11 13.03 2.04 10.21
N VAL A 12 14.29 2.40 9.95
CA VAL A 12 14.77 3.78 10.06
C VAL A 12 14.92 4.33 8.64
N ALA A 13 14.34 5.51 8.42
CA ALA A 13 14.44 6.25 7.18
C ALA A 13 14.88 7.67 7.52
N ARG A 14 15.96 8.16 6.90
CA ARG A 14 16.49 9.50 7.13
C ARG A 14 16.65 10.22 5.80
N GLY A 15 16.35 11.50 5.83
CA GLY A 15 16.60 12.40 4.71
C GLY A 15 15.85 13.71 4.84
N THR A 16 15.44 14.27 3.71
CA THR A 16 14.92 15.64 3.62
C THR A 16 13.44 15.64 3.27
N LEU A 17 12.67 16.49 3.95
CA LEU A 17 11.29 16.76 3.57
C LEU A 17 11.26 17.65 2.33
N LYS A 18 10.54 17.20 1.30
CA LYS A 18 10.29 17.93 0.07
C LYS A 18 8.82 18.26 -0.03
N GLN A 19 8.50 19.53 -0.25
CA GLN A 19 7.14 19.95 -0.55
C GLN A 19 6.90 19.88 -2.05
N GLY A 20 5.70 19.45 -2.43
CA GLY A 20 5.29 19.29 -3.82
C GLY A 20 3.82 19.61 -4.01
N SER A 21 3.42 19.72 -5.27
CA SER A 21 2.02 19.74 -5.66
C SER A 21 1.84 19.27 -7.10
N PHE A 22 0.72 18.65 -7.40
CA PHE A 22 0.33 18.26 -8.76
C PHE A 22 -1.18 18.37 -8.95
N GLU A 23 -1.64 18.39 -10.21
CA GLU A 23 -3.06 18.37 -10.54
C GLU A 23 -3.54 16.93 -10.70
N LYS A 24 -4.68 16.60 -10.08
CA LYS A 24 -5.37 15.31 -10.21
C LYS A 24 -6.87 15.57 -10.28
N ASP A 25 -7.52 15.07 -11.33
CA ASP A 25 -8.97 15.21 -11.53
C ASP A 25 -9.46 16.69 -11.52
N GLY A 26 -8.61 17.62 -11.96
CA GLY A 26 -8.90 19.06 -11.98
C GLY A 26 -8.67 19.77 -10.65
N GLU A 27 -8.20 19.07 -9.63
CA GLU A 27 -7.88 19.62 -8.32
C GLU A 27 -6.37 19.58 -8.04
N LYS A 28 -5.87 20.62 -7.36
CA LYS A 28 -4.49 20.69 -6.92
C LYS A 28 -4.29 19.92 -5.62
N VAL A 29 -3.47 18.88 -5.67
CA VAL A 29 -3.05 18.09 -4.52
C VAL A 29 -1.69 18.61 -4.04
N TYR A 30 -1.56 18.86 -2.74
CA TYR A 30 -0.30 19.24 -2.10
C TYR A 30 0.30 18.04 -1.37
N THR A 31 1.61 17.86 -1.48
CA THR A 31 2.33 16.75 -0.85
C THR A 31 3.49 17.26 -0.01
N VAL A 32 3.83 16.48 1.02
CA VAL A 32 5.10 16.58 1.73
C VAL A 32 5.70 15.18 1.74
N ASP A 33 6.78 15.00 0.99
CA ASP A 33 7.43 13.72 0.78
C ASP A 33 8.75 13.67 1.58
N LEU A 34 9.03 12.55 2.24
CA LEU A 34 10.36 12.31 2.81
C LEU A 34 11.25 11.66 1.75
N ASN A 35 12.14 12.45 1.16
CA ASN A 35 13.18 11.95 0.27
C ASN A 35 14.30 11.32 1.11
N CYS A 36 14.35 9.99 1.13
CA CYS A 36 15.31 9.25 1.94
C CYS A 36 16.61 9.00 1.17
N ASP A 37 17.73 9.41 1.74
CA ASP A 37 19.10 9.05 1.32
C ASP A 37 19.69 7.90 2.14
N ASP A 38 19.13 7.63 3.33
CA ASP A 38 19.49 6.49 4.17
C ASP A 38 18.24 5.71 4.62
N PHE A 39 18.31 4.39 4.50
CA PHE A 39 17.23 3.47 4.81
C PHE A 39 17.77 2.15 5.34
N SER A 40 17.28 1.71 6.50
CA SER A 40 17.65 0.42 7.11
C SER A 40 16.45 -0.26 7.76
N ILE A 41 16.38 -1.58 7.63
CA ILE A 41 15.39 -2.42 8.32
C ILE A 41 15.95 -2.76 9.70
N LEU A 42 15.20 -2.41 10.76
CA LEU A 42 15.59 -2.65 12.15
C LEU A 42 15.03 -3.97 12.68
N ALA A 43 13.81 -4.32 12.27
CA ALA A 43 13.19 -5.59 12.62
C ALA A 43 12.15 -6.00 11.57
N SER A 44 12.10 -7.29 11.25
CA SER A 44 11.08 -7.82 10.36
C SER A 44 9.73 -7.94 11.04
N ALA A 45 8.66 -7.66 10.29
CA ALA A 45 7.30 -7.91 10.72
C ALA A 45 7.12 -9.38 11.09
N LYS A 46 6.41 -9.64 12.20
CA LYS A 46 5.91 -10.98 12.52
C LYS A 46 4.85 -11.35 11.49
N PRO A 47 4.74 -12.63 11.10
CA PRO A 47 3.64 -13.07 10.25
C PRO A 47 2.32 -12.86 11.00
N ASP A 48 1.44 -12.03 10.44
CA ASP A 48 0.07 -11.91 10.91
C ASP A 48 -0.70 -13.17 10.54
N THR A 49 -1.19 -13.90 11.56
CA THR A 49 -2.07 -15.06 11.38
C THR A 49 -3.55 -14.67 11.25
N SER A 50 -3.86 -13.40 10.98
CA SER A 50 -5.24 -12.93 10.77
C SER A 50 -5.51 -12.68 9.28
N GLU A 51 -5.68 -13.77 8.53
CA GLU A 51 -6.51 -13.74 7.33
C GLU A 51 -7.98 -13.66 7.77
N THR A 52 -8.63 -12.54 7.47
CA THR A 52 -10.04 -12.35 7.06
C THR A 52 -10.52 -11.00 7.61
N ASP A 53 -10.37 -9.93 6.82
CA ASP A 53 -11.23 -8.76 6.92
C ASP A 53 -11.92 -8.60 5.55
N GLU A 54 -12.89 -9.48 5.32
CA GLU A 54 -13.87 -9.36 4.23
C GLU A 54 -14.95 -8.37 4.67
N ALA A 55 -14.72 -7.09 4.39
CA ALA A 55 -15.76 -6.07 4.49
C ALA A 55 -15.50 -4.98 3.44
N ASP A 56 -15.93 -5.23 2.19
CA ASP A 56 -16.85 -4.35 1.43
C ASP A 56 -16.77 -4.65 -0.07
N THR A 57 -17.34 -5.78 -0.51
CA THR A 57 -17.91 -5.87 -1.86
C THR A 57 -19.23 -6.64 -1.80
N ALA A 58 -20.34 -5.90 -1.88
CA ALA A 58 -21.66 -6.46 -2.14
C ALA A 58 -21.64 -7.27 -3.46
N PRO A 59 -22.14 -8.51 -3.49
CA PRO A 59 -22.12 -9.30 -4.72
C PRO A 59 -23.26 -8.84 -5.63
N GLU A 60 -22.95 -8.07 -6.67
CA GLU A 60 -23.83 -7.94 -7.82
C GLU A 60 -23.96 -9.29 -8.53
N THR A 61 -25.21 -9.70 -8.71
CA THR A 61 -25.63 -10.98 -9.27
C THR A 61 -25.29 -11.07 -10.76
N GLN A 62 -24.50 -12.06 -11.18
CA GLN A 62 -24.50 -12.54 -12.57
C GLN A 62 -24.59 -14.06 -12.63
N LYS A 63 -25.80 -14.54 -12.93
CA LYS A 63 -26.10 -15.91 -13.37
C LYS A 63 -25.32 -16.20 -14.64
N GLN A 64 -24.37 -17.15 -14.61
CA GLN A 64 -23.92 -17.84 -15.80
C GLN A 64 -24.34 -19.30 -15.73
N THR A 65 -25.31 -19.63 -16.58
CA THR A 65 -25.90 -20.95 -16.75
C THR A 65 -24.86 -21.96 -17.24
N ALA A 66 -24.76 -23.08 -16.54
CA ALA A 66 -24.01 -24.26 -16.95
C ALA A 66 -24.51 -24.82 -18.29
N LYS A 67 -23.59 -25.10 -19.22
CA LYS A 67 -23.77 -26.15 -20.22
C LYS A 67 -22.80 -27.28 -19.88
N ARG A 68 -23.34 -28.37 -19.33
CA ARG A 68 -22.64 -29.66 -19.24
C ARG A 68 -22.60 -30.31 -20.63
N LYS A 69 -21.52 -31.04 -20.84
CA LYS A 69 -21.15 -31.86 -22.00
C LYS A 69 -22.20 -32.91 -22.35
#